data_AF-A0A2D8MFS1-F1
#
_entry.id   AF-A0A2D8MFS1-F1
#
_cell.length_a   1.000
_cell.length_b   1.000
_cell.length_c   1.000
_cell.angle_alpha   90.00
_cell.angle_beta   90.00
_cell.angle_gamma   90.00
#
_symmetry.space_group_name_H-M   'P 1'
#
loop_
_entity.id
_entity.type
_entity.pdbx_description
1 polymer ?
#
loop_
_entity_poly.entity_id
_entity_poly.type
_entity_poly.pdbx_seq_one_letter_code
_entity_poly.pdbx_strand_id
1 'polypeptide(L)'
;MHMTDRGLLALARHEGIVPGPYRDSAGTWTFGIGHTAAAGPPYPEKMPRGMPQDPDAGIREAFRLFRADLARYEAEVARAVTVPLEPHEFNALVSFHFNTGGIQRAALTRHLNAGNRVAAADAFLNWRKPASIIPRREAERDLFRDGRYPTGPIPVWSVDRAGRVDFSRPGRRLAESEALVMLRPSPAPPAPASKPFAPTSWLARLVATFNHLSRRN
;
A
#
# COMPACT_ATOMS: atom_id res chain seq x y z
N MET A 1 -2.00 10.16 13.05
CA MET A 1 -1.61 10.73 11.74
C MET A 1 -1.52 9.59 10.74
N HIS A 2 -1.75 9.85 9.47
CA HIS A 2 -1.59 8.89 8.38
C HIS A 2 -0.69 9.48 7.30
N MET A 3 0.00 8.62 6.55
CA MET A 3 0.80 9.06 5.41
C MET A 3 -0.08 9.76 4.38
N THR A 4 0.40 10.90 3.90
CA THR A 4 -0.23 11.62 2.78
C THR A 4 0.00 10.87 1.47
N ASP A 5 -0.79 11.16 0.43
CA ASP A 5 -0.60 10.57 -0.91
C ASP A 5 0.84 10.79 -1.41
N ARG A 6 1.40 12.00 -1.24
CA ARG A 6 2.80 12.28 -1.62
C ARG A 6 3.81 11.46 -0.81
N GLY A 7 3.53 11.20 0.46
CA GLY A 7 4.34 10.32 1.31
C GLY A 7 4.30 8.88 0.85
N LEU A 8 3.11 8.36 0.53
CA LEU A 8 2.93 7.02 -0.02
C LEU A 8 3.71 6.83 -1.31
N LEU A 9 3.62 7.79 -2.24
CA LEU A 9 4.36 7.71 -3.50
C LEU A 9 5.86 7.84 -3.29
N ALA A 10 6.32 8.69 -2.37
CA ALA A 10 7.73 8.80 -2.03
C ALA A 10 8.30 7.47 -1.50
N LEU A 11 7.59 6.81 -0.60
CA LEU A 11 7.99 5.48 -0.11
C LEU A 11 7.91 4.44 -1.23
N ALA A 12 6.84 4.42 -2.02
CA ALA A 12 6.70 3.52 -3.16
C ALA A 12 7.81 3.72 -4.21
N ARG A 13 8.41 4.91 -4.36
CA ARG A 13 9.59 5.11 -5.23
C ARG A 13 10.83 4.40 -4.71
N HIS A 14 11.00 4.31 -3.39
CA HIS A 14 12.13 3.62 -2.79
C HIS A 14 11.99 2.09 -2.86
N GLU A 15 10.77 1.59 -2.65
CA GLU A 15 10.48 0.14 -2.68
C GLU A 15 10.26 -0.38 -4.11
N GLY A 16 9.60 0.43 -4.94
CA GLY A 16 9.02 0.10 -6.23
C GLY A 16 7.92 -0.97 -6.16
N ILE A 17 7.47 -1.43 -7.33
CA ILE A 17 6.26 -2.26 -7.46
C ILE A 17 6.55 -3.53 -8.26
N VAL A 18 6.16 -4.69 -7.74
CA VAL A 18 6.11 -5.95 -8.50
C VAL A 18 4.67 -6.46 -8.55
N PRO A 19 3.97 -6.40 -9.70
CA PRO A 19 2.54 -6.73 -9.79
C PRO A 19 2.19 -8.23 -9.60
N GLY A 20 3.18 -9.09 -9.36
CA GLY A 20 3.02 -10.51 -9.09
C GLY A 20 3.98 -10.97 -7.97
N PRO A 21 3.78 -12.17 -7.40
CA PRO A 21 4.60 -12.65 -6.30
C PRO A 21 6.01 -13.00 -6.78
N TYR A 22 7.02 -12.52 -6.07
CA TYR A 22 8.44 -12.68 -6.38
C TYR A 22 9.24 -13.10 -5.16
N ARG A 23 10.48 -13.55 -5.37
CA ARG A 23 11.46 -13.72 -4.30
C ARG A 23 12.32 -12.48 -4.19
N ASP A 24 12.36 -11.88 -3.00
CA ASP A 24 13.26 -10.77 -2.73
C ASP A 24 14.74 -11.21 -2.65
N SER A 25 15.63 -10.26 -2.39
CA SER A 25 17.07 -10.53 -2.28
C SER A 25 17.46 -11.48 -1.13
N ALA A 26 16.59 -11.68 -0.14
CA ALA A 26 16.76 -12.64 0.94
C ALA A 26 16.09 -14.00 0.64
N GLY A 27 15.42 -14.15 -0.51
CA GLY A 27 14.70 -15.35 -0.91
C GLY A 27 13.28 -15.46 -0.36
N THR A 28 12.76 -14.41 0.29
CA THR A 28 11.41 -14.37 0.86
C THR A 28 10.38 -14.13 -0.23
N TRP A 29 9.26 -14.85 -0.18
CA TRP A 29 8.12 -14.58 -1.07
C TRP A 29 7.46 -13.25 -0.69
N THR A 30 7.44 -12.34 -1.65
CA THR A 30 6.99 -10.96 -1.52
C THR A 30 6.04 -10.61 -2.66
N PHE A 31 5.10 -9.69 -2.45
CA PHE A 31 4.19 -9.20 -3.48
C PHE A 31 4.10 -7.66 -3.43
N GLY A 32 3.89 -7.03 -4.58
CA GLY A 32 3.58 -5.61 -4.65
C GLY A 32 4.71 -4.73 -4.13
N ILE A 33 4.40 -3.95 -3.10
CA ILE A 33 5.32 -3.00 -2.43
C ILE A 33 5.70 -3.59 -1.07
N GLY A 34 6.61 -4.56 -1.07
CA GLY A 34 7.19 -5.13 0.16
C GLY A 34 6.25 -6.01 1.01
N HIS A 35 5.07 -6.41 0.51
CA HIS A 35 4.14 -7.24 1.27
C HIS A 35 4.67 -8.67 1.40
N THR A 36 4.73 -9.20 2.63
CA THR A 36 5.20 -10.56 2.94
C THR A 36 4.18 -11.28 3.83
N ALA A 37 4.32 -12.59 3.99
CA ALA A 37 3.46 -13.38 4.89
C ALA A 37 3.44 -12.87 6.35
N ALA A 38 4.48 -12.15 6.80
CA ALA A 38 4.52 -11.53 8.12
C ALA A 38 3.52 -10.38 8.31
N ALA A 39 2.99 -9.82 7.21
CA ALA A 39 1.90 -8.84 7.24
C ALA A 39 0.50 -9.50 7.25
N GLY A 40 0.43 -10.83 7.14
CA GLY A 40 -0.82 -11.58 7.07
C GLY A 40 -1.27 -11.88 5.63
N PRO A 41 -2.54 -12.30 5.43
CA PRO A 41 -3.08 -12.57 4.10
C PRO A 41 -3.16 -11.32 3.20
N PRO A 42 -3.03 -11.48 1.87
CA PRO A 42 -2.79 -12.72 1.15
C PRO A 42 -1.33 -13.19 1.25
N TYR A 43 -1.13 -14.49 1.35
CA TYR A 43 0.22 -15.06 1.48
C TYR A 43 0.92 -15.16 0.11
N PRO A 44 2.02 -14.41 -0.16
CA PRO A 44 2.63 -14.36 -1.49
C PRO A 44 3.12 -15.72 -2.00
N GLU A 45 3.46 -16.65 -1.11
CA GLU A 45 3.84 -18.01 -1.47
C GLU A 45 2.66 -18.87 -1.98
N LYS A 46 1.41 -18.41 -1.82
CA LYS A 46 0.19 -19.09 -2.30
C LYS A 46 -0.45 -18.39 -3.50
N MET A 47 0.09 -17.25 -3.92
CA MET A 47 -0.44 -16.47 -5.04
C MET A 47 -0.07 -17.11 -6.40
N PRO A 48 -0.89 -16.89 -7.45
CA PRO A 48 -0.56 -17.31 -8.82
C PRO A 48 0.79 -16.75 -9.27
N ARG A 49 1.62 -17.60 -9.90
CA ARG A 49 2.99 -17.24 -10.28
C ARG A 49 3.09 -16.49 -11.59
N GLY A 50 4.14 -15.68 -11.70
CA GLY A 50 4.44 -14.87 -12.87
C GLY A 50 3.65 -13.59 -12.94
N MET A 51 3.88 -12.83 -14.01
CA MET A 51 3.16 -11.60 -14.27
C MET A 51 1.65 -11.86 -14.39
N PRO A 52 0.79 -11.07 -13.72
CA PRO A 52 -0.65 -11.18 -13.90
C PRO A 52 -1.05 -10.85 -15.34
N GLN A 53 -2.18 -11.40 -15.80
CA GLN A 53 -2.74 -11.11 -17.13
C GLN A 53 -3.12 -9.63 -17.27
N ASP A 54 -3.57 -9.00 -16.19
CA ASP A 54 -3.78 -7.56 -16.07
C ASP A 54 -2.74 -6.97 -15.10
N PRO A 55 -1.62 -6.42 -15.61
CA PRO A 55 -0.62 -5.73 -14.81
C PRO A 55 -1.17 -4.57 -13.98
N ASP A 56 -2.12 -3.80 -14.51
CA ASP A 56 -2.65 -2.62 -13.83
C ASP A 56 -3.53 -3.02 -12.64
N ALA A 57 -4.28 -4.13 -12.75
CA ALA A 57 -4.98 -4.71 -11.59
C ALA A 57 -3.99 -5.17 -10.51
N GLY A 58 -2.88 -5.80 -10.91
CA GLY A 58 -1.80 -6.18 -9.98
C GLY A 58 -1.16 -4.98 -9.27
N ILE A 59 -0.96 -3.86 -9.98
CA ILE A 59 -0.45 -2.62 -9.39
C ILE A 59 -1.46 -2.02 -8.39
N ARG A 60 -2.75 -1.98 -8.73
CA ARG A 60 -3.80 -1.50 -7.80
C ARG A 60 -3.86 -2.34 -6.53
N GLU A 61 -3.76 -3.66 -6.67
CA GLU A 61 -3.74 -4.56 -5.51
C GLU A 61 -2.48 -4.37 -4.66
N ALA A 62 -1.32 -4.13 -5.29
CA ALA A 62 -0.09 -3.78 -4.59
C ALA A 62 -0.25 -2.50 -3.75
N PHE A 63 -0.85 -1.45 -4.30
CA PHE A 63 -1.13 -0.22 -3.54
C PHE A 63 -2.13 -0.43 -2.40
N ARG A 64 -3.17 -1.26 -2.62
CA ARG A 64 -4.17 -1.58 -1.60
C ARG A 64 -3.52 -2.29 -0.40
N LEU A 65 -2.70 -3.32 -0.64
CA LEU A 65 -1.98 -4.03 0.41
C LEU A 65 -0.94 -3.14 1.08
N PHE A 66 -0.20 -2.36 0.31
CA PHE A 66 0.77 -1.41 0.84
C PHE A 66 0.15 -0.43 1.84
N ARG A 67 -1.03 0.13 1.53
CA ARG A 67 -1.78 1.01 2.45
C ARG A 67 -2.23 0.27 3.72
N ALA A 68 -2.64 -0.99 3.60
CA ALA A 68 -3.04 -1.81 4.74
C ALA A 68 -1.83 -2.13 5.65
N ASP A 69 -0.72 -2.56 5.07
CA ASP A 69 0.52 -2.88 5.79
C ASP A 69 1.08 -1.66 6.52
N LEU A 70 0.97 -0.47 5.92
CA LEU A 70 1.44 0.79 6.49
C LEU A 70 0.77 1.16 7.81
N ALA A 71 -0.47 0.72 8.05
CA ALA A 71 -1.20 1.05 9.27
C ALA A 71 -0.41 0.66 10.54
N ARG A 72 0.32 -0.46 10.50
CA ARG A 72 1.20 -0.89 11.61
C ARG A 72 2.33 0.11 11.83
N TYR A 73 3.07 0.46 10.77
CA TYR A 73 4.21 1.36 10.86
C TYR A 73 3.80 2.78 11.28
N GLU A 74 2.67 3.27 10.77
CA GLU A 74 2.08 4.55 11.18
C GLU A 74 1.78 4.57 12.69
N ALA A 75 1.17 3.51 13.22
CA ALA A 75 0.88 3.38 14.64
C ALA A 75 2.16 3.29 15.49
N GLU A 76 3.18 2.58 15.01
CA GLU A 76 4.47 2.45 15.69
C GLU A 76 5.23 3.78 15.75
N VAL A 77 5.22 4.57 14.68
CA VAL A 77 5.77 5.93 14.67
C VAL A 77 4.98 6.84 15.63
N ALA A 78 3.65 6.82 15.56
CA ALA A 78 2.80 7.65 16.42
C ALA A 78 3.00 7.34 17.91
N ARG A 79 3.31 6.09 18.26
CA ARG A 79 3.63 5.68 19.64
C ARG A 79 5.05 6.07 20.05
N ALA A 80 6.01 6.01 19.13
CA ALA A 80 7.42 6.27 19.44
C ALA A 80 7.74 7.77 19.57
N VAL A 81 7.01 8.64 18.87
CA VAL A 81 7.24 10.08 18.87
C VAL A 81 6.27 10.80 19.81
N THR A 82 6.81 11.58 20.75
CA THR A 82 6.03 12.24 21.81
C THR A 82 5.87 13.74 21.61
N VAL A 83 6.41 14.29 20.52
CA VAL A 83 6.31 15.70 20.14
C VAL A 83 5.38 15.86 18.92
N PRO A 84 4.74 17.02 18.73
CA PRO A 84 3.98 17.29 17.51
C PRO A 84 4.85 17.13 16.27
N LEU A 85 4.25 16.62 15.19
CA LEU A 85 4.91 16.38 13.91
C LEU A 85 4.18 17.11 12.78
N GLU A 86 4.96 17.68 11.87
CA GLU A 86 4.45 18.10 10.58
C GLU A 86 4.18 16.88 9.67
N PRO A 87 3.27 16.97 8.69
CA PRO A 87 2.97 15.83 7.81
C PRO A 87 4.19 15.26 7.08
N HIS A 88 5.14 16.10 6.66
CA HIS A 88 6.36 15.65 5.98
C HIS A 88 7.34 14.95 6.94
N GLU A 89 7.43 15.40 8.19
CA GLU A 89 8.21 14.73 9.24
C GLU A 89 7.66 13.33 9.49
N PHE A 90 6.34 13.20 9.68
CA PHE A 90 5.68 11.90 9.86
C PHE A 90 5.92 10.96 8.67
N ASN A 91 5.77 11.46 7.44
CA ASN A 91 6.03 10.68 6.23
C ASN A 91 7.48 10.15 6.17
N ALA A 92 8.46 10.96 6.52
CA ALA A 92 9.87 10.54 6.54
C ALA A 92 10.13 9.46 7.60
N LEU A 93 9.54 9.60 8.79
CA LEU A 93 9.68 8.64 9.88
C LEU A 93 9.02 7.30 9.56
N VAL A 94 7.85 7.30 8.91
CA VAL A 94 7.21 6.07 8.45
C VAL A 94 8.05 5.40 7.35
N SER A 95 8.58 6.17 6.38
CA SER A 95 9.49 5.63 5.36
C SER A 95 10.75 5.00 5.97
N PHE A 96 11.35 5.67 6.96
CA PHE A 96 12.47 5.16 7.72
C PHE A 96 12.12 3.86 8.44
N HIS A 97 10.96 3.85 9.10
CA HIS A 97 10.54 2.71 9.90
C HIS A 97 10.21 1.49 9.03
N PHE A 98 9.54 1.71 7.90
CA PHE A 98 9.22 0.66 6.93
C PHE A 98 10.47 -0.09 6.47
N ASN A 99 11.57 0.64 6.22
CA ASN A 99 12.83 0.02 5.81
C ASN A 99 13.58 -0.68 6.95
N THR A 100 13.57 -0.11 8.14
CA THR A 100 14.55 -0.46 9.20
C THR A 100 13.95 -1.24 10.36
N GLY A 101 12.63 -1.17 10.57
CA GLY A 101 11.99 -1.59 11.82
C GLY A 101 12.49 -0.80 13.05
N GLY A 102 13.23 0.29 12.85
CA GLY A 102 14.12 0.85 13.87
C GLY A 102 13.56 2.01 14.69
N ILE A 103 12.32 2.44 14.48
CA ILE A 103 11.82 3.73 14.98
C ILE A 103 11.97 3.88 16.50
N GLN A 104 11.76 2.82 17.28
CA GLN A 104 11.81 2.91 18.74
C GLN A 104 13.24 3.05 19.30
N ARG A 105 14.23 2.46 18.62
CA ARG A 105 15.62 2.39 19.10
C ARG A 105 16.56 3.38 18.42
N ALA A 106 16.09 4.08 17.38
CA ALA A 106 16.91 4.99 16.61
C ALA A 106 17.28 6.25 17.44
N ALA A 107 18.53 6.71 17.29
CA ALA A 107 18.97 7.96 17.89
C ALA A 107 18.12 9.16 17.41
N LEU A 108 17.62 9.12 16.17
CA LEU A 108 16.74 10.15 15.62
C LEU A 108 15.49 10.38 16.48
N THR A 109 14.86 9.30 16.95
CA THR A 109 13.64 9.38 17.77
C THR A 109 13.93 9.95 19.15
N ARG A 110 15.08 9.59 19.73
CA ARG A 110 15.55 10.18 20.99
C ARG A 110 15.80 11.68 20.85
N HIS A 111 16.50 12.11 19.80
CA HIS A 111 16.76 13.53 19.55
C HIS A 111 15.46 14.30 19.31
N LEU A 112 14.55 13.74 18.53
CA LEU A 112 13.27 14.34 18.21
C LEU A 112 12.39 14.53 19.44
N ASN A 113 12.27 13.51 20.30
CA ASN A 113 11.49 13.60 21.55
C ASN A 113 12.11 14.56 22.56
N ALA A 114 13.42 14.83 22.46
CA ALA A 114 14.10 15.89 23.21
C ALA A 114 13.96 17.29 22.57
N GLY A 115 13.15 17.44 21.51
CA GLY A 115 12.92 18.70 20.80
C GLY A 115 14.04 19.08 19.81
N ASN A 116 15.07 18.24 19.64
CA ASN A 116 16.20 18.54 18.76
C ASN A 116 16.01 17.95 17.35
N ARG A 117 15.23 18.65 16.53
CA ARG A 117 14.94 18.27 15.13
C ARG A 117 16.18 18.22 14.24
N VAL A 118 17.15 19.10 14.47
CA VAL A 118 18.41 19.12 13.69
C VAL A 118 19.18 17.83 13.91
N ALA A 119 19.42 17.46 15.18
CA ALA A 119 20.10 16.19 15.50
C ALA A 119 19.27 14.97 15.07
N ALA A 120 17.94 15.06 15.10
CA ALA A 120 17.07 14.00 14.58
C ALA A 120 17.27 13.79 13.07
N ALA A 121 17.31 14.87 12.29
CA ALA A 121 17.56 14.82 10.86
C ALA A 121 18.93 14.19 10.55
N ASP A 122 20.00 14.63 11.22
CA ASP A 122 21.35 14.09 10.99
C ASP A 122 21.44 12.59 11.33
N ALA A 123 20.69 12.15 12.35
CA ALA A 123 20.68 10.77 12.80
C ALA A 123 20.03 9.77 11.82
N PHE A 124 19.35 10.21 10.76
CA PHE A 124 18.93 9.30 9.67
C PHE A 124 20.14 8.58 9.04
N LEU A 125 21.28 9.27 8.91
CA LEU A 125 22.50 8.72 8.31
C LEU A 125 23.26 7.71 9.20
N ASN A 126 22.81 7.51 10.44
CA ASN A 126 23.31 6.41 11.28
C ASN A 126 22.91 5.03 10.72
N TRP A 127 21.97 4.98 9.77
CA TRP A 127 21.42 3.75 9.17
C TRP A 127 21.81 3.61 7.70
N ARG A 128 23.11 3.72 7.42
CA ARG A 128 23.68 3.85 6.07
C ARG A 128 24.29 2.57 5.48
N LYS A 129 23.94 1.40 6.01
CA LYS A 129 24.47 0.11 5.54
C LYS A 129 23.34 -0.78 5.01
N PRO A 130 23.52 -1.42 3.84
CA PRO A 130 24.65 -1.30 2.91
C PRO A 130 24.74 0.09 2.25
N ALA A 131 25.87 0.44 1.62
CA ALA A 131 26.09 1.78 1.05
C ALA A 131 25.04 2.19 0.00
N SER A 132 24.40 1.23 -0.67
CA SER A 132 23.30 1.47 -1.60
C SER A 132 22.07 2.13 -0.95
N ILE A 133 21.92 2.10 0.37
CA ILE A 133 20.81 2.76 1.08
C ILE A 133 21.06 4.25 1.35
N ILE A 134 22.30 4.74 1.18
CA ILE A 134 22.68 6.13 1.50
C ILE A 134 21.76 7.14 0.79
N PRO A 135 21.52 7.06 -0.53
CA PRO A 135 20.63 8.02 -1.21
C PRO A 135 19.21 8.03 -0.63
N ARG A 136 18.69 6.88 -0.19
CA ARG A 136 17.38 6.81 0.49
C ARG A 136 17.42 7.51 1.84
N ARG A 137 18.46 7.29 2.67
CA ARG A 137 18.58 7.95 3.97
C ARG A 137 18.70 9.46 3.82
N GLU A 138 19.42 9.94 2.80
CA GLU A 138 19.52 11.36 2.47
C GLU A 138 18.17 11.94 2.03
N ALA A 139 17.42 11.24 1.17
CA ALA A 139 16.09 11.66 0.75
C ALA A 139 15.11 11.74 1.93
N GLU A 140 15.15 10.77 2.86
CA GLU A 140 14.30 10.79 4.05
C GLU A 140 14.70 11.89 5.04
N ARG A 141 16.00 12.13 5.25
CA ARG A 141 16.49 13.29 6.01
C ARG A 141 15.96 14.59 5.40
N ASP A 142 16.10 14.75 4.09
CA ASP A 142 15.71 15.96 3.37
C ASP A 142 14.18 16.16 3.39
N LEU A 143 13.41 15.07 3.33
CA LEU A 143 11.97 15.10 3.53
C LEU A 143 11.62 15.50 4.97
N PHE A 144 12.29 14.93 5.96
CA PHE A 144 12.08 15.25 7.37
C PHE A 144 12.39 16.72 7.67
N ARG A 145 13.57 17.19 7.25
CA ARG A 145 14.09 18.53 7.58
C ARG A 145 13.45 19.63 6.75
N ASP A 146 13.30 19.41 5.45
CA ASP A 146 13.01 20.48 4.49
C ASP A 146 11.67 20.29 3.76
N GLY A 147 10.92 19.21 4.03
CA GLY A 147 9.69 18.88 3.31
C GLY A 147 9.92 18.55 1.82
N ARG A 148 11.16 18.24 1.43
CA ARG A 148 11.53 17.93 0.05
C ARG A 148 11.26 16.46 -0.28
N TYR A 149 10.14 16.21 -0.97
CA TYR A 149 9.79 14.86 -1.42
C TYR A 149 10.69 14.39 -2.57
N PRO A 150 11.09 13.10 -2.59
CA PRO A 150 11.76 12.53 -3.75
C PRO A 150 10.80 12.55 -4.96
N THR A 151 11.33 12.97 -6.11
CA THR A 151 10.60 13.08 -7.37
C THR A 151 10.97 11.94 -8.33
N GLY A 152 10.28 11.87 -9.46
CA GLY A 152 10.52 10.87 -10.50
C GLY A 152 9.46 9.76 -10.53
N PRO A 153 9.55 8.84 -11.50
CA PRO A 153 8.57 7.78 -11.65
C PRO A 153 8.85 6.62 -10.68
N ILE A 154 7.81 5.84 -10.37
CA ILE A 154 7.93 4.62 -9.57
C ILE A 154 8.32 3.46 -10.49
N PRO A 155 9.41 2.72 -10.21
CA PRO A 155 9.76 1.55 -10.99
C PRO A 155 8.74 0.43 -10.77
N VAL A 156 8.29 -0.17 -11.87
CA VAL A 156 7.45 -1.37 -11.89
C VAL A 156 8.24 -2.48 -12.57
N TRP A 157 8.50 -3.56 -11.85
CA TRP A 157 9.27 -4.69 -12.39
C TRP A 157 8.36 -5.82 -12.86
N SER A 158 8.85 -6.53 -13.87
CA SER A 158 8.25 -7.78 -14.34
C SER A 158 8.78 -8.95 -13.52
N VAL A 159 7.95 -9.98 -13.34
CA VAL A 159 8.28 -11.21 -12.61
C VAL A 159 8.00 -12.43 -13.47
N ASP A 160 8.95 -13.38 -13.49
CA ASP A 160 8.79 -14.63 -14.22
C ASP A 160 7.99 -15.69 -13.43
N ARG A 161 7.67 -16.82 -14.06
CA ARG A 161 6.90 -17.91 -13.41
C ARG A 161 7.64 -18.56 -12.23
N ALA A 162 8.95 -18.37 -12.12
CA ALA A 162 9.74 -18.84 -10.99
C ALA A 162 9.80 -17.81 -9.84
N GLY A 163 9.20 -16.63 -10.01
CA GLY A 163 9.25 -15.54 -9.03
C GLY A 163 10.53 -14.72 -9.08
N ARG A 164 11.30 -14.79 -10.17
CA ARG A 164 12.53 -14.02 -10.34
C ARG A 164 12.24 -12.67 -10.98
N VAL A 165 12.97 -11.66 -10.52
CA VAL A 165 12.87 -10.26 -10.97
C VAL A 165 14.26 -9.75 -11.32
N ASP A 166 14.41 -9.12 -12.48
CA ASP A 166 15.62 -8.37 -12.83
C ASP A 166 15.50 -6.93 -12.33
N PHE A 167 16.02 -6.66 -11.12
CA PHE A 167 15.95 -5.34 -10.51
C PHE A 167 16.81 -4.29 -11.22
N SER A 168 17.72 -4.69 -12.12
CA SER A 168 18.56 -3.74 -12.87
C SER A 168 17.78 -3.00 -13.96
N ARG A 169 16.64 -3.54 -14.41
CA ARG A 169 15.86 -3.01 -15.53
C ARG A 169 14.35 -3.05 -15.24
N PRO A 170 13.73 -1.93 -14.81
CA PRO A 170 12.28 -1.90 -14.64
C PRO A 170 11.57 -2.10 -15.97
N GLY A 171 10.50 -2.90 -15.99
CA GLY A 171 9.69 -3.17 -17.17
C GLY A 171 8.77 -2.00 -17.53
N ARG A 172 8.37 -1.20 -16.53
CA ARG A 172 7.63 0.05 -16.68
C ARG A 172 8.09 1.06 -15.62
N ARG A 173 7.91 2.34 -15.92
CA ARG A 173 8.06 3.44 -14.97
C ARG A 173 6.72 4.17 -14.88
N LEU A 174 6.09 4.13 -13.72
CA LEU A 174 4.79 4.73 -13.48
C LEU A 174 4.97 6.21 -13.13
N ALA A 175 4.35 7.10 -13.91
CA ALA A 175 4.38 8.53 -13.61
C ALA A 175 3.61 8.84 -12.32
N GLU A 176 3.91 9.98 -11.68
CA GLU A 176 3.24 10.37 -10.42
C GLU A 176 1.72 10.46 -10.57
N SER A 177 1.24 11.06 -11.66
CA SER A 177 -0.19 11.19 -11.94
C SER A 177 -0.87 9.83 -12.13
N GLU A 178 -0.26 8.91 -12.86
CA GLU A 178 -0.77 7.55 -13.03
C GLU A 178 -0.81 6.80 -11.69
N ALA A 179 0.25 6.92 -10.89
CA ALA A 179 0.33 6.30 -9.58
C ALA A 179 -0.73 6.84 -8.62
N LEU A 180 -1.01 8.14 -8.64
CA LEU A 180 -2.10 8.75 -7.86
C LEU A 180 -3.47 8.18 -8.24
N VAL A 181 -3.71 7.94 -9.52
CA VAL A 181 -4.96 7.32 -9.99
C VAL A 181 -5.06 5.88 -9.50
N MET A 182 -3.96 5.11 -9.57
CA MET A 182 -3.94 3.71 -9.13
C MET A 182 -3.98 3.54 -7.60
N LEU A 183 -3.47 4.52 -6.85
CA LEU A 183 -3.47 4.53 -5.39
C LEU A 183 -4.87 4.73 -4.80
N ARG A 184 -5.71 5.50 -5.48
CA ARG A 184 -7.08 5.75 -5.04
C ARG A 184 -7.91 4.49 -5.30
N PRO A 185 -8.75 4.05 -4.34
CA PRO A 185 -9.69 2.97 -4.62
C PRO A 185 -10.51 3.35 -5.86
N SER A 186 -10.57 2.45 -6.84
CA SER A 186 -11.52 2.60 -7.93
C SER A 186 -12.91 2.76 -7.29
N PRO A 187 -13.73 3.75 -7.68
CA PRO A 187 -15.10 3.81 -7.20
C PRO A 187 -15.71 2.44 -7.46
N ALA A 188 -16.33 1.85 -6.43
CA ALA A 188 -17.01 0.58 -6.59
C ALA A 188 -17.94 0.71 -7.81
N PRO A 189 -17.99 -0.29 -8.71
CA PRO A 189 -19.05 -0.29 -9.71
C PRO A 189 -20.38 -0.10 -8.97
N PRO A 190 -21.30 0.76 -9.47
CA PRO A 190 -22.58 0.94 -8.82
C PRO A 190 -23.17 -0.44 -8.58
N ALA A 191 -23.61 -0.69 -7.34
CA ALA A 191 -24.25 -1.95 -7.00
C ALA A 191 -25.28 -2.25 -8.10
N PRO A 192 -25.32 -3.48 -8.65
CA PRO A 192 -26.32 -3.81 -9.65
C PRO A 192 -27.67 -3.40 -9.08
N ALA A 193 -28.39 -2.53 -9.81
CA ALA A 193 -29.68 -2.04 -9.39
C ALA A 193 -30.49 -3.25 -8.91
N SER A 194 -30.89 -3.24 -7.64
CA SER A 194 -31.75 -4.26 -7.10
C SER A 194 -32.98 -4.27 -7.99
N LYS A 195 -33.12 -5.31 -8.83
CA LYS A 195 -34.38 -5.53 -9.54
C LYS A 195 -35.44 -5.60 -8.43
N PRO A 196 -36.53 -4.81 -8.51
CA PRO A 196 -37.58 -4.89 -7.52
C PRO A 196 -38.00 -6.35 -7.43
N PHE A 197 -37.92 -6.86 -6.20
CA PHE A 197 -38.25 -8.25 -5.89
C PHE A 197 -39.69 -8.47 -6.35
N ALA A 198 -39.89 -9.24 -7.42
CA ALA A 198 -41.22 -9.71 -7.77
C ALA A 198 -41.65 -10.60 -6.60
N PRO A 199 -42.75 -10.30 -5.89
CA PRO A 199 -43.16 -11.11 -4.75
C PRO A 199 -43.47 -12.52 -5.24
N THR A 200 -42.53 -13.43 -4.97
CA THR A 200 -42.70 -14.86 -5.23
C THR A 200 -43.28 -15.46 -3.96
N SER A 201 -44.52 -15.12 -3.65
CA SER A 201 -45.29 -15.84 -2.64
C SER A 201 -46.35 -16.68 -3.33
N TRP A 202 -46.28 -17.99 -3.10
CA TRP A 202 -47.26 -18.98 -3.52
C TRP A 202 -48.65 -18.72 -2.89
N LEU A 203 -48.71 -17.95 -1.81
CA LEU A 203 -49.93 -17.49 -1.15
C LEU A 203 -50.65 -16.34 -1.90
N ALA A 204 -50.02 -15.66 -2.86
CA ALA A 204 -50.68 -14.64 -3.68
C ALA A 204 -51.38 -15.20 -4.95
N ARG A 205 -51.30 -16.53 -5.19
CA ARG A 205 -51.96 -17.20 -6.33
C ARG A 205 -53.30 -17.86 -6.00
N LEU A 206 -53.79 -17.77 -4.75
CA LEU A 206 -55.03 -18.45 -4.32
C LEU A 206 -56.27 -17.55 -4.15
N VAL A 207 -56.21 -16.26 -4.52
CA VAL A 207 -57.39 -15.35 -4.46
C VAL A 207 -57.93 -14.99 -5.86
N ALA A 208 -57.39 -15.56 -6.94
CA ALA A 208 -57.85 -15.29 -8.30
C ALA A 208 -58.53 -16.49 -9.01
N THR A 209 -58.99 -17.50 -8.28
CA THR A 209 -59.82 -18.60 -8.82
C THR A 209 -60.90 -19.04 -7.83
N PHE A 210 -61.85 -18.16 -7.50
CA PHE A 210 -63.16 -18.54 -6.99
C PHE A 210 -64.18 -17.41 -7.23
N ASN A 211 -64.37 -17.05 -8.51
CA ASN A 211 -65.53 -16.25 -8.92
C ASN A 211 -66.08 -16.70 -10.28
N HIS A 212 -66.13 -18.02 -10.48
CA HIS A 212 -66.86 -18.66 -11.57
C HIS A 212 -67.45 -19.97 -11.03
N LEU A 213 -68.51 -19.89 -10.23
CA LEU A 213 -69.54 -20.93 -10.09
C LEU A 213 -70.61 -20.45 -9.07
N SER A 214 -71.52 -19.58 -9.51
CA SER A 214 -72.89 -19.43 -8.98
C SER A 214 -73.69 -18.49 -9.90
N ARG A 215 -73.84 -18.89 -11.16
CA ARG A 215 -74.99 -18.51 -12.00
C ARG A 215 -75.49 -19.79 -12.64
N ARG A 216 -76.41 -20.47 -11.96
CA ARG A 216 -77.34 -21.49 -12.47
C ARG A 216 -78.37 -21.83 -11.38
N ASN A 217 -79.38 -20.99 -11.28
CA ASN A 217 -80.82 -21.30 -11.45
C ASN A 217 -81.62 -20.07 -11.01
#